data_AF-A0A7G1P4M8-F1
#
_entry.id   AF-A0A7G1P4M8-F1
#
_cell.length_a   1.000
_cell.length_b   1.000
_cell.length_c   1.000
_cell.angle_alpha   90.00
_cell.angle_beta   90.00
_cell.angle_gamma   90.00
#
_symmetry.space_group_name_H-M   'P 1'
#
loop_
_entity.id
_entity.type
_entity.pdbx_description
1 polymer ?
#
loop_
_entity_poly.entity_id
_entity_poly.type
_entity_poly.pdbx_seq_one_letter_code
_entity_poly.pdbx_strand_id
1 'polypeptide(L)'
;MTKARLFGTPVQVQAGEENLTAVPQTAMGRYTYMPASDNSTPGARGILRGDGEPVELRVTEPLLGDFLASLNRTQDELNQRWSVQGRPGSNVACA
;
A
#
# COMPACT_ATOMS: atom_id res chain seq x y z
N MET A 1 6.16 34.80 0.44
CA MET A 1 5.26 33.96 -0.39
C MET A 1 6.03 32.69 -0.74
N THR A 2 5.71 31.56 -0.12
CA THR A 2 6.33 30.27 -0.47
C THR A 2 5.23 29.23 -0.61
N LYS A 3 4.99 28.78 -1.84
CA LYS A 3 4.05 27.71 -2.19
C LYS A 3 4.73 26.35 -1.92
N ALA A 4 4.26 25.62 -0.92
CA ALA A 4 4.54 24.19 -0.83
C ALA A 4 3.49 23.45 -1.69
N ARG A 5 3.95 22.74 -2.72
CA ARG A 5 3.13 21.74 -3.42
C ARG A 5 3.08 20.49 -2.54
N LEU A 6 1.95 20.28 -1.86
CA LEU A 6 1.60 18.97 -1.32
C LEU A 6 1.13 18.11 -2.49
N PHE A 7 1.92 17.08 -2.82
CA PHE A 7 1.45 15.98 -3.65
C PHE A 7 0.62 15.04 -2.76
N GLY A 8 -0.60 14.74 -3.19
CA GLY A 8 -1.37 13.58 -2.74
C GLY A 8 -2.22 13.84 -1.50
N THR A 9 -3.54 13.85 -1.71
CA THR A 9 -4.65 14.11 -0.78
C THR A 9 -4.64 13.30 0.54
N PRO A 10 -5.24 13.87 1.62
CA PRO A 10 -5.53 13.12 2.84
C PRO A 10 -6.68 12.14 2.61
N VAL A 11 -6.48 10.86 2.91
CA VAL A 11 -7.60 9.97 3.22
C VAL A 11 -8.14 10.42 4.58
N GLN A 12 -9.26 11.15 4.57
CA GLN A 12 -10.07 11.35 5.77
C GLN A 12 -10.95 10.11 5.94
N VAL A 13 -10.69 9.33 6.99
CA VAL A 13 -11.67 8.40 7.53
C VAL A 13 -12.36 9.12 8.69
N GLN A 14 -13.60 9.56 8.48
CA GLN A 14 -14.46 10.04 9.57
C GLN A 14 -14.95 8.86 10.40
N ALA A 15 -15.02 9.12 11.70
CA ALA A 15 -15.38 8.18 12.75
C ALA A 15 -16.82 7.65 12.62
N GLY A 16 -16.94 6.33 12.73
CA GLY A 16 -18.14 5.59 13.08
C GLY A 16 -17.67 4.22 13.59
N GLU A 17 -18.03 3.89 14.83
CA GLU A 17 -17.65 2.67 15.53
C GLU A 17 -17.93 1.40 14.72
N GLU A 18 -16.87 0.76 14.24
CA GLU A 18 -16.71 -0.70 14.27
C GLU A 18 -15.25 -1.05 13.95
N ASN A 19 -14.65 -1.81 14.85
CA ASN A 19 -13.30 -2.35 14.73
C ASN A 19 -13.30 -3.46 13.67
N LEU A 20 -13.49 -3.08 12.41
CA LEU A 20 -13.28 -3.94 11.26
C LEU A 20 -11.84 -3.71 10.83
N THR A 21 -10.98 -4.72 11.04
CA THR A 21 -9.63 -4.79 10.49
C THR A 21 -9.67 -4.32 9.04
N ALA A 22 -9.25 -3.08 8.79
CA ALA A 22 -9.28 -2.49 7.46
C ALA A 22 -8.32 -3.33 6.60
N VAL A 23 -8.88 -4.13 5.70
CA VAL A 23 -8.09 -4.96 4.80
C VAL A 23 -7.21 -4.01 3.98
N PRO A 24 -5.88 -4.17 4.01
CA PRO A 24 -4.98 -3.25 3.34
C PRO A 24 -5.25 -3.31 1.82
N GLN A 25 -5.68 -2.19 1.27
CA GLN A 25 -5.88 -2.01 -0.16
C GLN A 25 -4.57 -1.57 -0.81
N THR A 26 -4.26 -2.10 -1.99
CA THR A 26 -3.02 -1.78 -2.70
C THR A 26 -3.31 -0.99 -3.96
N ALA A 27 -2.88 0.27 -3.99
CA ALA A 27 -2.97 1.12 -5.18
C ALA A 27 -1.88 0.75 -6.20
N MET A 28 -2.28 0.57 -7.46
CA MET A 28 -1.43 0.22 -8.61
C MET A 28 -1.68 1.20 -9.76
N GLY A 29 -1.46 2.49 -9.49
CA GLY A 29 -1.76 3.57 -10.43
C GLY A 29 -3.28 3.80 -10.53
N ARG A 30 -3.85 3.54 -11.71
CA ARG A 30 -5.30 3.69 -11.99
C ARG A 30 -6.15 2.53 -11.49
N TYR A 31 -5.51 1.51 -10.93
CA TYR A 31 -6.19 0.37 -10.33
C TYR A 31 -5.93 0.32 -8.82
N THR A 32 -6.90 -0.20 -8.07
CA THR A 32 -6.82 -0.48 -6.64
C THR A 32 -7.22 -1.93 -6.42
N TYR A 33 -6.32 -2.71 -5.85
CA TYR A 33 -6.62 -4.07 -5.43
C TYR A 33 -7.18 -4.08 -4.02
N MET A 34 -8.31 -4.75 -3.84
CA MET A 34 -8.99 -4.97 -2.57
C MET A 34 -9.03 -6.49 -2.32
N PRO A 35 -8.23 -7.03 -1.38
CA PRO A 35 -8.30 -8.44 -1.04
C PRO A 35 -9.67 -8.80 -0.45
N ALA A 36 -10.07 -10.07 -0.56
CA ALA A 36 -11.16 -10.57 0.26
C ALA A 36 -10.78 -10.46 1.74
N SER A 37 -11.72 -10.06 2.59
CA SER A 37 -11.46 -10.01 4.03
C SER A 37 -11.29 -11.40 4.61
N ASP A 38 -10.45 -11.55 5.64
CA ASP A 38 -10.23 -12.82 6.33
C ASP A 38 -11.51 -13.35 7.01
N ASN A 39 -12.49 -12.47 7.25
CA ASN A 39 -13.80 -12.80 7.80
C ASN A 39 -14.86 -13.07 6.71
N SER A 40 -14.47 -13.02 5.44
CA SER A 40 -15.40 -13.25 4.33
C SER A 40 -15.78 -14.73 4.22
N THR A 41 -16.91 -14.99 3.58
CA THR A 41 -17.36 -16.34 3.26
C THR A 41 -16.27 -17.14 2.53
N PRO A 42 -16.10 -18.44 2.80
CA PRO A 42 -15.15 -19.28 2.07
C PRO A 42 -15.36 -19.17 0.55
N GLY A 43 -14.29 -18.80 -0.16
CA GLY A 43 -14.34 -18.57 -1.62
C GLY A 43 -14.69 -17.15 -2.04
N ALA A 44 -14.83 -16.20 -1.09
CA ALA A 44 -14.81 -14.77 -1.40
C ALA A 44 -13.47 -14.41 -2.05
N ARG A 45 -13.53 -13.53 -3.05
CA ARG A 45 -12.39 -13.18 -3.89
C ARG A 45 -12.08 -11.70 -3.83
N GLY A 46 -10.82 -11.38 -4.02
CA GLY A 46 -10.35 -10.03 -4.17
C GLY A 46 -10.88 -9.37 -5.43
N ILE A 47 -11.03 -8.06 -5.37
CA ILE A 47 -11.55 -7.24 -6.46
C ILE A 47 -10.46 -6.28 -6.91
N LEU A 48 -10.26 -6.18 -8.21
CA LEU A 48 -9.48 -5.15 -8.85
C LEU A 48 -10.42 -4.05 -9.35
N ARG A 49 -10.37 -2.88 -8.71
CA ARG A 49 -11.18 -1.71 -9.09
C ARG A 49 -10.32 -0.75 -9.90
N GLY A 50 -10.85 -0.20 -10.98
CA GLY A 50 -10.20 0.89 -11.72
C GLY A 50 -11.22 1.97 -12.08
N ASP A 51 -10.98 2.67 -13.18
CA ASP A 51 -11.93 3.67 -13.72
C ASP A 51 -13.19 3.04 -14.35
N GLY A 52 -13.18 1.72 -14.55
CA GLY A 52 -14.30 0.94 -15.10
C GLY A 52 -14.88 -0.06 -14.11
N GLU A 53 -15.62 -1.04 -14.64
CA GLU A 53 -16.27 -2.06 -13.82
C GLU A 53 -15.26 -2.86 -12.99
N PRO A 54 -15.55 -3.12 -11.69
CA PRO A 54 -14.69 -3.92 -10.84
C PRO A 54 -14.53 -5.34 -11.37
N VAL A 55 -13.30 -5.85 -11.36
CA VAL A 55 -12.96 -7.20 -11.84
C VAL A 55 -12.71 -8.11 -10.64
N GLU A 56 -13.49 -9.19 -10.53
CA GLU A 56 -13.26 -10.24 -9.54
C GLU A 56 -12.03 -11.09 -9.95
N LEU A 57 -11.03 -11.16 -9.07
CA LEU A 57 -9.78 -11.87 -9.34
C LEU A 57 -9.94 -13.34 -8.96
N ARG A 58 -10.23 -14.17 -9.97
CA ARG A 58 -10.62 -15.56 -9.75
C ARG A 58 -9.46 -16.53 -9.56
N VAL A 59 -8.58 -16.57 -10.54
CA VAL A 59 -7.43 -17.49 -10.60
C VAL A 59 -6.13 -16.73 -10.36
N THR A 60 -6.15 -15.43 -10.66
CA THR A 60 -4.98 -14.54 -10.62
C THR A 60 -4.75 -13.92 -9.26
N GLU A 61 -5.68 -14.07 -8.31
CA GLU A 61 -5.57 -13.46 -6.98
C GLU A 61 -4.30 -13.90 -6.22
N PRO A 62 -3.95 -15.20 -6.13
CA PRO A 62 -2.72 -15.61 -5.45
C PRO A 62 -1.47 -15.03 -6.11
N LEU A 63 -1.42 -15.05 -7.44
CA LEU A 63 -0.30 -14.52 -8.21
C LEU A 63 -0.13 -13.01 -8.02
N LEU A 64 -1.25 -12.26 -8.01
CA LEU A 64 -1.24 -10.83 -7.77
C LEU A 64 -0.82 -10.52 -6.32
N GLY A 65 -1.30 -11.29 -5.35
CA GLY A 65 -0.91 -11.16 -3.95
C GLY A 65 0.60 -11.33 -3.75
N ASP A 66 1.16 -12.41 -4.28
CA ASP A 66 2.60 -12.72 -4.19
C ASP A 66 3.46 -11.64 -4.88
N PHE A 67 3.02 -11.17 -6.05
CA PHE A 67 3.68 -10.08 -6.77
C PHE A 67 3.70 -8.79 -5.93
N LEU A 68 2.56 -8.41 -5.35
CA LEU A 68 2.46 -7.21 -4.52
C LEU A 68 3.28 -7.31 -3.24
N ALA A 69 3.31 -8.48 -2.60
CA ALA A 69 4.17 -8.73 -1.44
C ALA A 69 5.66 -8.58 -1.79
N SER A 70 6.07 -9.08 -2.96
CA SER A 70 7.45 -8.95 -3.45
C SER A 70 7.82 -7.49 -3.76
N LEU A 71 6.90 -6.73 -4.35
CA LEU A 71 7.09 -5.30 -4.60
C LEU A 71 7.24 -4.51 -3.30
N ASN A 72 6.36 -4.74 -2.31
CA ASN A 72 6.44 -4.05 -1.02
C ASN A 72 7.78 -4.32 -0.33
N ARG A 73 8.21 -5.59 -0.29
CA ARG A 73 9.52 -5.94 0.25
C ARG A 73 10.67 -5.23 -0.48
N THR A 74 10.62 -5.20 -1.81
CA THR A 74 11.65 -4.53 -2.61
C THR A 74 11.66 -3.03 -2.34
N GLN A 75 10.49 -2.40 -2.24
CA GLN A 75 10.34 -0.99 -1.89
C GLN A 75 10.92 -0.69 -0.51
N ASP A 76 10.66 -1.54 0.49
CA ASP A 76 11.21 -1.41 1.84
C ASP A 76 12.73 -1.54 1.85
N GLU A 77 13.29 -2.53 1.14
CA GLU A 77 14.74 -2.70 1.00
C GLU A 77 15.38 -1.49 0.31
N LEU A 78 14.72 -0.92 -0.71
CA LEU A 78 15.17 0.30 -1.38
C LEU A 78 15.16 1.49 -0.42
N ASN A 79 14.05 1.69 0.31
CA ASN A 79 13.88 2.77 1.27
C ASN A 79 14.95 2.70 2.38
N GLN A 80 15.26 1.50 2.88
CA GLN A 80 16.34 1.30 3.85
C GLN A 80 17.71 1.67 3.28
N ARG A 81 18.06 1.18 2.09
CA ARG A 81 19.37 1.47 1.48
C ARG A 81 19.55 2.95 1.18
N TRP A 82 18.51 3.62 0.68
CA TRP A 82 18.58 5.05 0.35
C TRP A 82 18.52 5.95 1.59
N SER A 83 17.73 5.60 2.61
CA SER A 83 17.69 6.36 3.87
C SER A 83 19.00 6.29 4.64
N VAL A 84 19.75 5.18 4.54
CA VAL A 84 21.10 5.04 5.12
C VAL A 84 22.13 5.90 4.37
N GLN A 85 21.98 6.09 3.05
CA GLN A 85 22.87 6.95 2.27
C GLN A 85 22.58 8.46 2.40
N GLY A 86 21.40 8.82 2.92
CA GLY A 86 20.93 10.20 3.05
C GLY A 86 21.36 10.93 4.34
N ARG A 87 22.27 10.39 5.15
CA ARG A 87 22.78 11.07 6.36
C ARG A 87 24.23 11.55 6.19
N PRO A 88 24.49 12.62 5.43
CA PRO A 88 25.76 13.34 5.53
C PRO A 88 25.79 14.03 6.90
N GLY A 89 26.65 13.57 7.81
CA GLY A 89 26.88 14.24 9.10
C GLY A 89 26.67 13.40 10.37
N SER A 90 26.91 12.09 10.34
CA SER A 90 27.31 11.41 11.58
C SER A 90 28.80 11.65 11.80
N ASN A 91 29.14 12.84 12.26
CA ASN A 91 30.41 13.11 12.91
C ASN A 91 30.43 12.21 14.16
N VAL A 92 30.97 11.01 13.98
CA VAL A 92 31.54 10.25 15.09
C VAL A 92 32.68 11.13 15.59
N ALA A 93 32.39 11.95 16.60
CA ALA A 93 33.43 12.58 17.38
C ALA A 93 34.24 11.44 18.00
N CYS A 94 35.48 11.29 17.56
CA CYS A 94 36.48 10.55 18.32
C CYS A 94 36.59 11.24 19.69
N ALA A 95 36.29 10.48 20.74
CA ALA A 95 36.66 10.78 22.12
C ALA A 95 37.55 9.64 22.61
#